data_AF-A0A1F2RQY1-F1
#
_entry.id   AF-A0A1F2RQY1-F1
#
_cell.length_a   1.000
_cell.length_b   1.000
_cell.length_c   1.000
_cell.angle_alpha   90.00
_cell.angle_beta   90.00
_cell.angle_gamma   90.00
#
_symmetry.space_group_name_H-M   'P 1'
#
loop_
_entity.id
_entity.type
_entity.pdbx_description
1 polymer ?
#
loop_
_entity_poly.entity_id
_entity_poly.type
_entity_poly.pdbx_seq_one_letter_code
_entity_poly.pdbx_strand_id
1 'polypeptide(L)'
;MTFERRSHYVHTTFIWTAVASIAFLGSSEGTHSPSVLAKAGAFEISTTFSLTVLAIVVPPPPSPQLILTPQTTLNIPDDSLVTVDITLNGLSGFNLPVHVHLTGAGSTIGISGPVQQPLPSGLSSPDCGPDQFATGIDVTPGNTISCSIAASTLSLVANAPGPGFLANVEVFGVFPISSPGSAISLPFQVCILLSPTATPGCGVNMQGGGSSPSKLSGSPARYNRLTSESSAPSADEPIFISDVAFAPLTPKAGDSVNISARLTNQSASKISGAIVKLLANGKEVAVKDVSITAGGFADINLEWIASNDFGVNIAISVGLNSDDESAQVILVPGLIVEGGNFSVGIPGRARIEVINNNCAGFRFFTESQTSCGGSSDIELTPSITADGQLLVDVFSMNGGILDLGPLPSSGLLSVPESSYTVRASMEASHVYAVENNGKYTLLYAAMVDSDIDPRLAALVNGSNSLADPSVGGLSDLFADSLGDLLDRVKITIELQWLYQDSGSRQFRYSFTPSRRAPKPSTFRQPRGRPVAQ
;
A
#
# COMPACT_ATOMS: atom_id res chain seq x y z
N MET A 1 37.75 12.99 47.53
CA MET A 1 36.58 13.63 46.93
C MET A 1 36.89 13.89 45.46
N THR A 2 36.09 13.27 44.58
CA THR A 2 35.74 13.62 43.17
C THR A 2 36.89 13.78 42.14
N PHE A 3 37.12 12.80 41.23
CA PHE A 3 36.53 12.54 39.87
C PHE A 3 36.87 13.67 38.86
N GLU A 4 37.31 13.52 37.60
CA GLU A 4 37.15 12.53 36.51
C GLU A 4 38.05 13.01 35.33
N ARG A 5 38.70 12.19 34.49
CA ARG A 5 38.24 11.79 33.14
C ARG A 5 39.23 10.79 32.53
N ARG A 6 38.74 9.63 32.09
CA ARG A 6 39.42 8.73 31.13
C ARG A 6 38.70 8.84 29.80
N SER A 7 39.44 9.08 28.71
CA SER A 7 38.95 8.89 27.35
C SER A 7 39.37 7.50 26.87
N HIS A 8 38.40 6.69 26.46
CA HIS A 8 38.62 5.45 25.73
C HIS A 8 38.51 5.73 24.22
N TYR A 9 39.57 5.42 23.47
CA TYR A 9 39.54 5.27 22.01
C TYR A 9 38.98 3.89 21.68
N VAL A 10 37.97 3.81 20.83
CA VAL A 10 37.49 2.55 20.24
C VAL A 10 38.13 2.42 18.85
N HIS A 11 38.94 1.38 18.69
CA HIS A 11 39.46 0.94 17.40
C HIS A 11 38.43 0.02 16.74
N THR A 12 37.84 0.44 15.62
CA THR A 12 36.99 -0.42 14.79
C THR A 12 37.87 -1.12 13.76
N THR A 13 38.14 -2.41 13.97
CA THR A 13 38.88 -3.25 13.02
C THR A 13 37.91 -3.83 11.99
N PHE A 14 38.02 -3.41 10.72
CA PHE A 14 37.32 -4.06 9.61
C PHE A 14 38.11 -5.29 9.16
N ILE A 15 37.52 -6.48 9.31
CA ILE A 15 38.05 -7.72 8.75
C ILE A 15 37.50 -7.86 7.33
N TRP A 16 38.38 -7.79 6.33
CA TRP A 16 38.06 -8.14 4.95
C TRP A 16 38.43 -9.61 4.71
N THR A 17 37.44 -10.45 4.37
CA THR A 17 37.68 -11.82 3.94
C THR A 17 37.84 -11.82 2.42
N ALA A 18 39.08 -11.88 1.94
CA ALA A 18 39.36 -12.14 0.53
C ALA A 18 39.39 -13.65 0.30
N VAL A 19 38.44 -14.17 -0.49
CA VAL A 19 38.49 -15.57 -0.96
C VAL A 19 39.34 -15.61 -2.22
N ALA A 20 40.61 -16.01 -2.08
CA ALA A 20 41.47 -16.34 -3.21
C ALA A 20 41.29 -17.83 -3.55
N SER A 21 40.62 -18.12 -4.66
CA SER A 21 40.57 -19.48 -5.22
C SER A 21 41.85 -19.74 -6.02
N ILE A 22 42.80 -20.46 -5.42
CA ILE A 22 43.97 -21.00 -6.14
C ILE A 22 43.61 -22.43 -6.56
N ALA A 23 43.43 -22.65 -7.86
CA ALA A 23 43.28 -23.97 -8.43
C ALA A 23 44.66 -24.63 -8.58
N PHE A 24 44.98 -25.60 -7.72
CA PHE A 24 46.12 -26.49 -7.92
C PHE A 24 45.67 -27.71 -8.75
N LEU A 25 46.08 -27.77 -10.01
CA LEU A 25 46.07 -29.00 -10.81
C LEU A 25 47.28 -29.84 -10.39
N GLY A 26 47.04 -30.87 -9.59
CA GLY A 26 48.05 -31.89 -9.29
C GLY A 26 47.98 -33.03 -10.31
N SER A 27 49.01 -33.17 -11.15
CA SER A 27 49.32 -34.43 -11.82
C SER A 27 50.47 -35.11 -11.10
N SER A 28 50.24 -36.31 -10.59
CA SER A 28 51.23 -37.18 -9.97
C SER A 28 52.05 -37.90 -11.04
N GLU A 29 53.38 -37.79 -10.99
CA GLU A 29 54.31 -38.87 -11.35
C GLU A 29 55.76 -38.51 -11.01
N GLY A 30 56.52 -39.51 -10.55
CA GLY A 30 57.95 -39.61 -10.87
C GLY A 30 58.96 -39.06 -9.85
N THR A 31 59.49 -39.97 -9.05
CA THR A 31 60.77 -39.89 -8.34
C THR A 31 61.94 -39.42 -9.22
N HIS A 32 62.74 -38.45 -8.75
CA HIS A 32 64.21 -38.48 -8.67
C HIS A 32 64.75 -37.11 -8.23
N SER A 33 65.59 -37.11 -7.19
CA SER A 33 66.46 -35.98 -6.80
C SER A 33 67.58 -35.83 -7.83
N PRO A 34 68.00 -34.61 -8.23
CA PRO A 34 69.08 -33.98 -7.46
C PRO A 34 69.02 -32.44 -7.34
N SER A 35 69.79 -31.99 -6.35
CA SER A 35 70.20 -30.63 -6.01
C SER A 35 70.56 -29.70 -7.18
N VAL A 36 69.89 -28.53 -7.25
CA VAL A 36 70.38 -27.34 -7.96
C VAL A 36 70.07 -26.06 -7.17
N LEU A 37 71.13 -25.27 -7.00
CA LEU A 37 71.21 -23.91 -6.46
C LEU A 37 70.28 -22.95 -7.25
N ALA A 38 69.35 -22.25 -6.59
CA ALA A 38 68.56 -21.19 -7.22
C ALA A 38 68.54 -19.90 -6.38
N LYS A 39 69.05 -18.84 -7.01
CA LYS A 39 69.04 -17.43 -6.61
C LYS A 39 67.62 -16.97 -6.23
N ALA A 40 67.51 -16.26 -5.10
CA ALA A 40 66.33 -15.47 -4.78
C ALA A 40 66.21 -14.28 -5.75
N GLY A 41 65.35 -14.41 -6.76
CA GLY A 41 64.85 -13.29 -7.55
C GLY A 41 63.54 -12.81 -6.94
N ALA A 42 63.49 -11.55 -6.53
CA ALA A 42 62.26 -10.89 -6.12
C ALA A 42 61.29 -10.87 -7.32
N PHE A 43 60.13 -11.47 -7.15
CA PHE A 43 59.06 -11.50 -8.15
C PHE A 43 58.00 -10.49 -7.71
N GLU A 44 58.00 -9.29 -8.28
CA GLU A 44 56.92 -8.31 -8.09
C GLU A 44 55.71 -8.73 -8.93
N ILE A 45 54.64 -9.18 -8.27
CA ILE A 45 53.34 -9.39 -8.90
C ILE A 45 52.61 -8.04 -8.87
N SER A 46 52.58 -7.35 -10.01
CA SER A 46 51.72 -6.19 -10.21
C SER A 46 50.31 -6.68 -10.56
N THR A 47 49.41 -6.67 -9.58
CA THR A 47 48.00 -7.02 -9.79
C THR A 47 47.21 -5.73 -10.05
N THR A 48 46.78 -5.51 -11.29
CA THR A 48 45.90 -4.40 -11.66
C THR A 48 44.46 -4.78 -11.34
N PHE A 49 43.81 -4.09 -10.40
CA PHE A 49 42.39 -4.27 -10.10
C PHE A 49 41.56 -3.31 -10.95
N SER A 50 40.79 -3.82 -11.90
CA SER A 50 39.76 -3.04 -12.61
C SER A 50 38.44 -3.13 -11.85
N LEU A 51 38.09 -2.05 -11.16
CA LEU A 51 36.78 -1.87 -10.53
C LEU A 51 35.75 -1.52 -11.61
N THR A 52 34.84 -2.46 -11.92
CA THR A 52 33.69 -2.17 -12.77
C THR A 52 32.51 -1.82 -11.87
N VAL A 53 32.19 -0.52 -11.76
CA VAL A 53 31.01 -0.05 -11.02
C VAL A 53 29.80 -0.22 -11.93
N LEU A 54 28.96 -1.21 -11.63
CA LEU A 54 27.66 -1.37 -12.28
C LEU A 54 26.69 -0.34 -11.66
N ALA A 55 26.47 0.78 -12.33
CA ALA A 55 25.46 1.75 -11.94
C ALA A 55 24.06 1.13 -12.14
N ILE A 56 23.45 0.67 -11.06
CA ILE A 56 22.02 0.32 -11.05
C ILE A 56 21.27 1.66 -11.09
N VAL A 57 20.78 2.04 -12.27
CA VAL A 57 19.84 3.14 -12.42
C VAL A 57 18.51 2.69 -11.81
N VAL A 58 18.30 3.05 -10.54
CA VAL A 58 17.02 2.90 -9.88
C VAL A 58 16.08 3.93 -10.51
N PRO A 59 14.97 3.53 -11.17
CA PRO A 59 14.02 4.48 -11.70
C PRO A 59 13.46 5.34 -10.55
N PRO A 60 13.28 6.66 -10.75
CA PRO A 60 12.68 7.50 -9.73
C PRO A 60 11.29 6.93 -9.35
N PRO A 61 10.92 6.95 -8.06
CA PRO A 61 9.59 6.53 -7.65
C PRO A 61 8.53 7.39 -8.36
N PRO A 62 7.38 6.80 -8.74
CA PRO A 62 6.32 7.52 -9.43
C PRO A 62 5.84 8.72 -8.59
N SER A 63 5.54 9.82 -9.28
CA SER A 63 4.98 11.04 -8.72
C SER A 63 3.70 10.75 -7.90
N PRO A 64 3.52 11.36 -6.72
CA PRO A 64 2.34 11.12 -5.89
C PRO A 64 1.09 11.75 -6.50
N GLN A 65 -0.03 11.00 -6.50
CA GLN A 65 -1.32 11.41 -7.03
C GLN A 65 -2.41 11.22 -5.96
N LEU A 66 -3.29 12.22 -5.84
CA LEU A 66 -4.59 12.08 -5.18
C LEU A 66 -5.61 11.68 -6.26
N ILE A 67 -6.20 10.49 -6.16
CA ILE A 67 -7.24 10.05 -7.10
C ILE A 67 -8.52 9.85 -6.29
N LEU A 68 -9.47 10.76 -6.46
CA LEU A 68 -10.81 10.71 -5.85
C LEU A 68 -11.80 10.47 -6.97
N THR A 69 -12.27 9.23 -7.16
CA THR A 69 -13.23 8.92 -8.24
C THR A 69 -14.25 7.83 -7.86
N PRO A 70 -15.27 8.09 -7.03
CA PRO A 70 -16.54 7.43 -7.20
C PRO A 70 -17.21 8.07 -8.41
N GLN A 71 -17.14 7.38 -9.56
CA GLN A 71 -17.96 7.72 -10.71
C GLN A 71 -19.42 7.41 -10.33
N THR A 72 -20.26 8.45 -10.26
CA THR A 72 -21.69 8.27 -10.01
C THR A 72 -22.45 8.60 -11.29
N THR A 73 -23.29 7.66 -11.74
CA THR A 73 -24.22 7.95 -12.83
C THR A 73 -25.44 8.65 -12.26
N LEU A 74 -25.68 9.89 -12.68
CA LEU A 74 -26.82 10.69 -12.29
C LEU A 74 -27.87 10.64 -13.40
N ASN A 75 -29.13 10.44 -13.03
CA ASN A 75 -30.25 10.75 -13.92
C ASN A 75 -30.71 12.17 -13.61
N ILE A 76 -30.44 13.11 -14.53
CA ILE A 76 -30.78 14.53 -14.38
C ILE A 76 -31.98 14.81 -15.27
N PRO A 77 -33.15 15.19 -14.70
CA PRO A 77 -34.29 15.62 -15.50
C PRO A 77 -33.96 16.86 -16.34
N ASP A 78 -34.55 16.96 -17.53
CA ASP A 78 -34.41 18.15 -18.36
C ASP A 78 -34.93 19.40 -17.63
N ASP A 79 -34.28 20.54 -17.84
CA ASP A 79 -34.61 21.83 -17.20
C ASP A 79 -34.65 21.80 -15.65
N SER A 80 -33.93 20.86 -15.03
CA SER A 80 -33.85 20.76 -13.58
C SER A 80 -32.53 21.31 -13.02
N LEU A 81 -32.64 21.82 -11.78
CA LEU A 81 -31.52 22.09 -10.91
C LEU A 81 -31.43 20.92 -9.92
N VAL A 82 -30.30 20.20 -9.93
CA VAL A 82 -30.03 19.11 -9.01
C VAL A 82 -28.98 19.57 -8.01
N THR A 83 -29.25 19.37 -6.71
CA THR A 83 -28.26 19.64 -5.66
C THR A 83 -27.57 18.33 -5.28
N VAL A 84 -26.25 18.37 -5.26
CA VAL A 84 -25.36 17.26 -4.88
C VAL A 84 -24.67 17.63 -3.58
N ASP A 85 -25.00 16.93 -2.51
CA ASP A 85 -24.33 17.08 -1.22
C ASP A 85 -23.09 16.18 -1.20
N ILE A 86 -21.95 16.77 -0.86
CA ILE A 86 -20.65 16.12 -0.77
C ILE A 86 -20.20 16.22 0.68
N THR A 87 -20.19 15.10 1.40
CA THR A 87 -19.71 15.00 2.78
C THR A 87 -18.31 14.41 2.80
N LEU A 88 -17.34 15.17 3.28
CA LEU A 88 -16.01 14.63 3.60
C LEU A 88 -16.06 14.06 5.01
N ASN A 89 -15.97 12.73 5.14
CA ASN A 89 -15.90 12.12 6.46
C ASN A 89 -14.56 12.49 7.11
N GLY A 90 -14.62 13.08 8.31
CA GLY A 90 -13.43 13.46 9.05
C GLY A 90 -12.56 12.24 9.36
N LEU A 91 -11.27 12.29 9.01
CA LEU A 91 -10.27 11.38 9.55
C LEU A 91 -9.70 12.00 10.82
N SER A 92 -9.56 11.21 11.90
CA SER A 92 -8.94 11.70 13.12
C SER A 92 -7.51 12.18 12.83
N GLY A 93 -7.23 13.44 13.17
CA GLY A 93 -5.93 14.07 12.94
C GLY A 93 -5.72 14.72 11.56
N PHE A 94 -6.73 14.76 10.69
CA PHE A 94 -6.65 15.44 9.39
C PHE A 94 -7.69 16.56 9.27
N ASN A 95 -7.24 17.82 9.25
CA ASN A 95 -8.09 19.02 9.21
C ASN A 95 -7.81 19.95 8.02
N LEU A 96 -7.04 19.51 7.02
CA LEU A 96 -6.76 20.36 5.86
C LEU A 96 -8.00 20.46 4.96
N PRO A 97 -8.40 21.66 4.52
CA PRO A 97 -9.46 21.83 3.55
C PRO A 97 -9.10 21.14 2.23
N VAL A 98 -10.07 20.51 1.59
CA VAL A 98 -9.97 19.92 0.26
C VAL A 98 -10.79 20.78 -0.69
N HIS A 99 -10.17 21.25 -1.76
CA HIS A 99 -10.82 21.97 -2.83
C HIS A 99 -11.50 21.00 -3.81
N VAL A 100 -12.82 21.03 -3.92
CA VAL A 100 -13.63 20.03 -4.63
C VAL A 100 -14.24 20.62 -5.90
N HIS A 101 -14.21 19.82 -6.98
CA HIS A 101 -14.84 20.07 -8.27
C HIS A 101 -15.77 18.92 -8.66
N LEU A 102 -16.84 19.23 -9.37
CA LEU A 102 -17.67 18.30 -10.13
C LEU A 102 -17.18 18.28 -11.56
N THR A 103 -16.76 17.13 -12.05
CA THR A 103 -16.13 16.98 -13.36
C THR A 103 -16.80 15.90 -14.21
N GLY A 104 -16.46 15.86 -15.49
CA GLY A 104 -16.77 14.71 -16.32
C GLY A 104 -15.95 13.48 -15.91
N ALA A 105 -16.40 12.30 -16.33
CA ALA A 105 -15.69 11.06 -16.08
C ALA A 105 -14.27 11.07 -16.69
N GLY A 106 -13.28 10.63 -15.91
CA GLY A 106 -11.90 10.50 -16.36
C GLY A 106 -11.01 11.71 -16.06
N SER A 107 -11.35 12.48 -15.02
CA SER A 107 -10.45 13.50 -14.49
C SER A 107 -9.23 12.84 -13.86
N THR A 108 -8.06 13.46 -13.98
CA THR A 108 -6.80 12.87 -13.52
C THR A 108 -5.90 13.93 -12.90
N ILE A 109 -4.96 13.52 -12.05
CA ILE A 109 -3.86 14.40 -11.62
C ILE A 109 -2.62 14.09 -12.46
N GLY A 110 -2.23 15.05 -13.29
CA GLY A 110 -1.00 15.01 -14.06
C GLY A 110 0.17 15.65 -13.31
N ILE A 111 1.37 15.53 -13.88
CA ILE A 111 2.59 16.20 -13.40
C ILE A 111 2.49 17.73 -13.41
N SER A 112 1.61 18.28 -14.25
CA SER A 112 1.32 19.72 -14.37
C SER A 112 0.15 20.16 -13.48
N GLY A 113 -0.30 19.31 -12.55
CA GLY A 113 -1.47 19.54 -11.72
C GLY A 113 -2.72 18.79 -12.21
N PRO A 114 -3.90 19.12 -11.64
CA PRO A 114 -5.16 18.46 -11.99
C PRO A 114 -5.58 18.74 -13.43
N VAL A 115 -5.86 17.67 -14.18
CA VAL A 115 -6.51 17.70 -15.50
C VAL A 115 -7.96 17.30 -15.31
N GLN A 116 -8.83 18.31 -15.20
CA GLN A 116 -10.26 18.14 -15.01
C GLN A 116 -10.94 17.93 -16.37
N GLN A 117 -11.75 16.87 -16.50
CA GLN A 117 -12.59 16.70 -17.67
C GLN A 117 -13.78 17.65 -17.58
N PRO A 118 -14.18 18.30 -18.69
CA PRO A 118 -15.37 19.12 -18.69
C PRO A 118 -16.60 18.28 -18.32
N LEU A 119 -17.59 18.90 -17.69
CA LEU A 119 -18.89 18.27 -17.50
C LEU A 119 -19.47 17.85 -18.87
N PRO A 120 -20.27 16.76 -18.92
CA PRO A 120 -20.96 16.36 -20.15
C PRO A 120 -21.72 17.54 -20.78
N SER A 121 -21.71 17.63 -22.11
CA SER A 121 -22.37 18.70 -22.85
C SER A 121 -23.84 18.84 -22.42
N GLY A 122 -24.26 20.06 -22.13
CA GLY A 122 -25.60 20.34 -21.62
C GLY A 122 -25.67 20.45 -20.09
N LEU A 123 -24.65 20.03 -19.35
CA LEU A 123 -24.54 20.24 -17.90
C LEU A 123 -23.60 21.40 -17.58
N SER A 124 -23.96 22.18 -16.56
CA SER A 124 -23.09 23.15 -15.91
C SER A 124 -23.24 23.06 -14.41
N SER A 125 -22.19 23.47 -13.68
CA SER A 125 -22.27 23.62 -12.23
C SER A 125 -21.69 24.99 -11.88
N PRO A 126 -22.53 25.99 -11.55
CA PRO A 126 -22.05 27.35 -11.29
C PRO A 126 -21.16 27.43 -10.05
N ASP A 127 -21.33 26.50 -9.11
CA ASP A 127 -20.67 26.54 -7.81
C ASP A 127 -19.46 25.60 -7.74
N CYS A 128 -19.48 24.47 -8.47
CA CYS A 128 -18.47 23.42 -8.37
C CYS A 128 -17.95 22.90 -9.71
N GLY A 129 -18.29 23.51 -10.84
CA GLY A 129 -17.87 23.03 -12.16
C GLY A 129 -16.35 23.09 -12.38
N PRO A 130 -15.85 22.46 -13.46
CA PRO A 130 -14.47 22.59 -13.92
C PRO A 130 -14.29 23.77 -14.88
N ASP A 131 -15.35 24.56 -15.10
CA ASP A 131 -15.30 25.68 -16.02
C ASP A 131 -14.49 26.84 -15.42
N GLN A 132 -14.04 27.74 -16.30
CA GLN A 132 -13.13 28.85 -15.97
C GLN A 132 -13.73 29.87 -14.99
N PHE A 133 -15.02 29.73 -14.66
CA PHE A 133 -15.78 30.64 -13.82
C PHE A 133 -16.22 30.02 -12.49
N ALA A 134 -16.33 28.69 -12.42
CA ALA A 134 -16.57 27.95 -11.20
C ALA A 134 -15.25 27.79 -10.43
N THR A 135 -15.24 28.33 -9.22
CA THR A 135 -14.02 28.40 -8.41
C THR A 135 -13.71 27.12 -7.65
N GLY A 136 -14.45 26.02 -7.86
CA GLY A 136 -14.48 24.91 -6.90
C GLY A 136 -14.94 25.36 -5.50
N ILE A 137 -15.06 24.42 -4.57
CA ILE A 137 -15.42 24.72 -3.17
C ILE A 137 -14.47 24.02 -2.22
N ASP A 138 -13.93 24.77 -1.26
CA ASP A 138 -13.16 24.21 -0.15
C ASP A 138 -14.08 23.52 0.87
N VAL A 139 -13.75 22.28 1.18
CA VAL A 139 -14.47 21.44 2.13
C VAL A 139 -13.51 21.02 3.24
N THR A 140 -13.81 21.43 4.47
CA THR A 140 -13.08 20.92 5.63
C THR A 140 -13.58 19.50 5.97
N PRO A 141 -12.69 18.56 6.34
CA PRO A 141 -13.09 17.25 6.84
C PRO A 141 -14.11 17.35 7.99
N GLY A 142 -15.17 16.56 7.93
CA GLY A 142 -16.31 16.61 8.86
C GLY A 142 -17.46 17.52 8.42
N ASN A 143 -17.30 18.30 7.35
CA ASN A 143 -18.35 19.15 6.80
C ASN A 143 -18.99 18.54 5.54
N THR A 144 -20.20 19.02 5.24
CA THR A 144 -20.93 18.75 4.00
C THR A 144 -21.05 20.04 3.22
N ILE A 145 -20.77 20.00 1.91
CA ILE A 145 -21.07 21.08 0.98
C ILE A 145 -22.14 20.66 -0.01
N SER A 146 -22.82 21.62 -0.61
CA SER A 146 -23.84 21.40 -1.63
C SER A 146 -23.40 22.05 -2.94
N CYS A 147 -23.36 21.26 -4.01
CA CYS A 147 -23.03 21.70 -5.36
C CYS A 147 -24.27 21.65 -6.25
N SER A 148 -24.55 22.71 -6.99
CA SER A 148 -25.67 22.74 -7.94
C SER A 148 -25.24 22.26 -9.32
N ILE A 149 -26.02 21.38 -9.96
CA ILE A 149 -25.88 20.99 -11.38
C ILE A 149 -27.13 21.46 -12.12
N ALA A 150 -26.95 22.28 -13.15
CA ALA A 150 -28.01 22.72 -14.05
C ALA A 150 -27.90 22.00 -15.39
N ALA A 151 -29.02 21.49 -15.90
CA ALA A 151 -29.12 21.00 -17.28
C ALA A 151 -29.68 22.10 -18.20
N SER A 152 -29.02 22.37 -19.31
CA SER A 152 -29.46 23.32 -20.34
C SER A 152 -30.14 22.60 -21.51
N THR A 153 -31.29 23.11 -21.92
CA THR A 153 -32.10 22.61 -23.06
C THR A 153 -31.41 22.64 -24.42
N LEU A 154 -30.32 23.40 -24.55
CA LEU A 154 -29.72 23.75 -25.84
C LEU A 154 -28.80 22.69 -26.45
N SER A 155 -28.55 21.56 -25.78
CA SER A 155 -27.61 20.52 -26.26
C SER A 155 -28.24 19.13 -26.49
N LEU A 156 -29.57 19.02 -26.46
CA LEU A 156 -30.29 17.77 -26.71
C LEU A 156 -30.36 17.46 -28.21
N VAL A 157 -29.23 17.07 -28.81
CA VAL A 157 -29.24 16.39 -30.11
C VAL A 157 -29.79 14.97 -29.89
N ALA A 158 -31.08 14.83 -30.21
CA ALA A 158 -31.83 13.64 -30.59
C ALA A 158 -31.05 12.31 -30.57
N ASN A 159 -31.49 11.35 -29.73
CA ASN A 159 -31.67 9.92 -30.08
C ASN A 159 -31.94 8.97 -28.88
N ALA A 160 -32.09 9.45 -27.65
CA ALA A 160 -32.53 8.60 -26.53
C ALA A 160 -34.01 8.88 -26.17
N PRO A 161 -34.95 7.96 -26.44
CA PRO A 161 -36.33 8.10 -26.03
C PRO A 161 -36.48 7.77 -24.54
N GLY A 162 -36.49 8.79 -23.68
CA GLY A 162 -36.80 8.68 -22.25
C GLY A 162 -36.73 10.05 -21.55
N PRO A 163 -37.55 10.30 -20.51
CA PRO A 163 -37.49 11.54 -19.73
C PRO A 163 -36.26 11.53 -18.80
N GLY A 164 -35.20 12.22 -19.20
CA GLY A 164 -33.99 12.40 -18.39
C GLY A 164 -32.70 12.02 -19.12
N PHE A 165 -31.63 12.73 -18.81
CA PHE A 165 -30.28 12.48 -19.30
C PHE A 165 -29.48 11.68 -18.28
N LEU A 166 -28.92 10.55 -18.70
CA LEU A 166 -27.95 9.79 -17.90
C LEU A 166 -26.55 10.38 -18.11
N ALA A 167 -26.04 11.05 -17.09
CA ALA A 167 -24.70 11.63 -17.07
C ALA A 167 -23.79 10.88 -16.11
N ASN A 168 -22.53 10.67 -16.50
CA ASN A 168 -21.50 10.27 -15.55
C ASN A 168 -20.80 11.53 -15.05
N VAL A 169 -20.96 11.80 -13.76
CA VAL A 169 -20.30 12.91 -13.07
C VAL A 169 -19.37 12.33 -12.00
N GLU A 170 -18.24 13.00 -11.81
CA GLU A 170 -17.19 12.60 -10.89
C GLU A 170 -16.93 13.74 -9.90
N VAL A 171 -16.74 13.41 -8.62
CA VAL A 171 -16.32 14.39 -7.60
C VAL A 171 -14.80 14.29 -7.50
N PHE A 172 -14.12 15.38 -7.83
CA PHE A 172 -12.68 15.45 -7.92
C PHE A 172 -12.14 16.49 -6.93
N GLY A 173 -11.37 16.05 -5.93
CA GLY A 173 -10.77 16.93 -4.92
C GLY A 173 -9.27 17.12 -5.11
N VAL A 174 -8.79 18.33 -4.81
CA VAL A 174 -7.37 18.70 -4.73
C VAL A 174 -7.11 19.47 -3.45
N PHE A 175 -5.89 19.42 -2.90
CA PHE A 175 -5.57 20.30 -1.78
C PHE A 175 -5.24 21.70 -2.30
N PRO A 176 -5.67 22.78 -1.61
CA PRO A 176 -5.39 24.15 -2.01
C PRO A 176 -3.91 24.55 -1.84
N ILE A 177 -3.05 23.63 -1.38
CA ILE A 177 -1.61 23.87 -1.25
C ILE A 177 -0.87 23.45 -2.53
N SER A 178 -0.01 24.34 -3.00
CA SER A 178 0.92 24.15 -4.12
C SER A 178 2.06 23.15 -3.84
N SER A 179 2.05 22.46 -2.69
CA SER A 179 3.13 21.55 -2.32
C SER A 179 2.88 20.12 -2.82
N PRO A 180 3.72 19.58 -3.71
CA PRO A 180 3.63 18.20 -4.16
C PRO A 180 4.15 17.26 -3.07
N GLY A 181 3.27 16.43 -2.48
CA GLY A 181 3.74 15.27 -1.71
C GLY A 181 2.86 14.84 -0.56
N SER A 182 1.80 14.09 -0.82
CA SER A 182 1.30 12.97 -0.01
C SER A 182 -0.01 12.46 -0.61
N ALA A 183 -0.18 11.14 -0.70
CA ALA A 183 -1.43 10.52 -1.14
C ALA A 183 -2.26 10.14 0.10
N ILE A 184 -3.44 10.73 0.24
CA ILE A 184 -4.40 10.38 1.30
C ILE A 184 -5.70 9.96 0.62
N SER A 185 -6.15 8.73 0.85
CA SER A 185 -7.47 8.27 0.44
C SER A 185 -8.49 8.71 1.48
N LEU A 186 -9.31 9.71 1.17
CA LEU A 186 -10.40 10.18 2.05
C LEU A 186 -11.72 9.50 1.64
N PRO A 187 -12.42 8.81 2.55
CA PRO A 187 -13.77 8.34 2.27
C PRO A 187 -14.73 9.54 2.24
N PHE A 188 -15.56 9.64 1.21
CA PHE A 188 -16.59 10.66 1.12
C PHE A 188 -17.93 10.07 0.68
N GLN A 189 -19.00 10.77 1.03
CA GLN A 189 -20.37 10.38 0.72
C GLN A 189 -20.97 11.41 -0.21
N VAL A 190 -21.62 10.94 -1.28
CA VAL A 190 -22.35 11.79 -2.22
C VAL A 190 -23.83 11.49 -2.08
N CYS A 191 -24.62 12.51 -1.76
CA CYS A 191 -26.07 12.43 -1.65
C CYS A 191 -26.72 13.34 -2.69
N ILE A 192 -27.70 12.80 -3.41
CA ILE A 192 -28.42 13.57 -4.44
C ILE A 192 -29.78 13.98 -3.89
N LEU A 193 -30.05 15.28 -3.93
CA LEU A 193 -31.33 15.87 -3.56
C LEU A 193 -32.11 16.24 -4.83
N LEU A 194 -32.98 15.34 -5.27
CA LEU A 194 -33.88 15.56 -6.40
C LEU A 194 -35.15 16.28 -5.93
N SER A 195 -35.08 17.61 -5.72
CA SER A 195 -36.19 18.44 -5.22
C SER A 195 -36.53 18.25 -3.73
N PRO A 196 -37.18 19.24 -3.08
CA PRO A 196 -37.57 19.16 -1.67
C PRO A 196 -38.60 18.07 -1.34
N THR A 197 -39.20 17.42 -2.35
CA THR A 197 -40.24 16.40 -2.17
C THR A 197 -39.82 14.97 -2.50
N ALA A 198 -38.63 14.73 -3.08
CA ALA A 198 -38.15 13.37 -3.31
C ALA A 198 -37.27 12.86 -2.16
N THR A 199 -37.35 11.57 -1.85
CA THR A 199 -36.47 10.91 -0.89
C THR A 199 -35.01 10.98 -1.37
N PRO A 200 -34.08 11.55 -0.56
CA PRO A 200 -32.66 11.62 -0.89
C PRO A 200 -32.08 10.25 -1.18
N GLY A 201 -31.34 10.13 -2.29
CA GLY A 201 -30.51 8.98 -2.57
C GLY A 201 -29.07 9.24 -2.13
N CYS A 202 -28.66 8.74 -0.97
CA CYS A 202 -27.26 8.74 -0.54
C CYS A 202 -26.56 7.43 -0.95
N GLY A 203 -25.59 7.51 -1.85
CA GLY A 203 -24.89 6.33 -2.34
C GLY A 203 -23.40 6.37 -2.04
N VAL A 204 -22.85 5.22 -1.66
CA VAL A 204 -21.44 4.90 -1.98
C VAL A 204 -21.32 4.27 -3.38
N ASN A 205 -22.45 4.04 -4.09
CA ASN A 205 -22.64 3.66 -5.51
C ASN A 205 -24.15 3.39 -5.80
N MET A 206 -25.00 4.39 -6.06
CA MET A 206 -26.45 4.12 -6.24
C MET A 206 -26.98 4.26 -7.67
N GLN A 207 -27.64 3.18 -8.11
CA GLN A 207 -28.66 3.12 -9.15
C GLN A 207 -29.99 2.73 -8.49
N GLY A 208 -31.00 3.59 -8.58
CA GLY A 208 -32.36 3.32 -8.10
C GLY A 208 -33.31 3.08 -9.28
N GLY A 209 -33.90 1.88 -9.36
CA GLY A 209 -35.02 1.58 -10.26
C GLY A 209 -35.11 0.12 -10.70
N GLY A 210 -35.91 -0.68 -9.98
CA GLY A 210 -36.62 -1.87 -10.48
C GLY A 210 -35.82 -3.09 -10.97
N SER A 211 -35.89 -4.18 -10.19
CA SER A 211 -35.61 -5.60 -10.54
C SER A 211 -34.17 -6.07 -10.81
N SER A 212 -33.72 -6.96 -9.91
CA SER A 212 -32.57 -7.89 -9.94
C SER A 212 -31.14 -7.31 -9.85
N PRO A 213 -30.31 -7.76 -8.88
CA PRO A 213 -28.93 -7.34 -8.75
C PRO A 213 -28.04 -8.09 -9.75
N SER A 214 -27.81 -7.53 -10.92
CA SER A 214 -26.64 -7.89 -11.72
C SER A 214 -25.40 -7.23 -11.11
N LYS A 215 -24.53 -8.05 -10.49
CA LYS A 215 -23.17 -7.68 -10.08
C LYS A 215 -22.37 -7.18 -11.29
N LEU A 216 -22.40 -5.87 -11.55
CA LEU A 216 -21.42 -5.19 -12.39
C LEU A 216 -20.26 -4.77 -11.47
N SER A 217 -19.13 -5.45 -11.64
CA SER A 217 -17.88 -5.10 -10.98
C SER A 217 -17.48 -3.68 -11.38
N GLY A 218 -17.61 -2.72 -10.46
CA GLY A 218 -16.92 -1.44 -10.58
C GLY A 218 -15.42 -1.72 -10.66
N SER A 219 -14.83 -1.49 -11.83
CA SER A 219 -13.38 -1.50 -11.98
C SER A 219 -12.81 -0.38 -11.11
N PRO A 220 -11.94 -0.66 -10.13
CA PRO A 220 -11.09 0.38 -9.58
C PRO A 220 -10.24 0.97 -10.72
N ALA A 221 -10.04 2.28 -10.66
CA ALA A 221 -9.28 3.16 -11.56
C ALA A 221 -8.39 2.50 -12.61
N ARG A 222 -8.50 2.95 -13.87
CA ARG A 222 -7.52 2.62 -14.91
C ARG A 222 -6.17 3.26 -14.56
N TYR A 223 -5.23 2.43 -14.10
CA TYR A 223 -3.83 2.80 -13.94
C TYR A 223 -3.17 2.91 -15.32
N ASN A 224 -2.98 4.14 -15.84
CA ASN A 224 -2.09 4.35 -16.96
C ASN A 224 -0.65 4.44 -16.43
N ARG A 225 0.11 3.39 -16.73
CA ARG A 225 1.55 3.28 -16.48
C ARG A 225 2.28 4.31 -17.35
N LEU A 226 2.75 5.40 -16.75
CA LEU A 226 3.69 6.32 -17.39
C LEU A 226 5.11 5.78 -17.29
N THR A 227 5.76 5.63 -18.44
CA THR A 227 7.21 5.50 -18.57
C THR A 227 7.86 6.78 -18.09
N SER A 228 8.69 6.69 -17.06
CA SER A 228 9.45 7.81 -16.51
C SER A 228 10.50 8.30 -17.51
N GLU A 229 10.16 9.30 -18.32
CA GLU A 229 11.15 10.24 -18.80
C GLU A 229 11.34 11.29 -17.70
N SER A 230 12.52 11.26 -17.09
CA SER A 230 13.02 12.25 -16.14
C SER A 230 12.92 13.64 -16.75
N SER A 231 11.92 14.43 -16.36
CA SER A 231 11.91 15.87 -16.64
C SER A 231 13.05 16.51 -15.85
N ALA A 232 13.98 17.15 -16.56
CA ALA A 232 15.05 17.96 -16.00
C ALA A 232 14.49 19.01 -15.00
N PRO A 233 15.28 19.44 -14.00
CA PRO A 233 14.87 20.51 -13.07
C PRO A 233 14.45 21.76 -13.85
N SER A 234 13.34 22.39 -13.45
CA SER A 234 12.97 23.70 -14.02
C SER A 234 14.07 24.71 -13.70
N ALA A 235 14.52 25.45 -14.71
CA ALA A 235 15.63 26.39 -14.62
C ALA A 235 15.44 27.55 -13.61
N ASP A 236 14.28 27.63 -12.97
CA ASP A 236 13.90 28.72 -12.06
C ASP A 236 14.14 28.43 -10.57
N GLU A 237 14.46 27.19 -10.17
CA GLU A 237 14.69 26.85 -8.76
C GLU A 237 16.21 26.76 -8.45
N PRO A 238 16.80 27.71 -7.70
CA PRO A 238 18.25 27.81 -7.58
C PRO A 238 18.87 26.78 -6.62
N ILE A 239 18.07 26.13 -5.78
CA ILE A 239 18.52 25.14 -4.79
C ILE A 239 17.76 23.83 -4.97
N PHE A 240 18.47 22.71 -4.87
CA PHE A 240 17.91 21.37 -4.93
C PHE A 240 18.28 20.57 -3.67
N ILE A 241 17.32 19.84 -3.08
CA ILE A 241 17.52 19.00 -1.91
C ILE A 241 17.65 17.53 -2.32
N SER A 242 18.70 16.85 -1.85
CA SER A 242 18.95 15.42 -2.09
C SER A 242 19.48 14.71 -0.84
N ASP A 243 19.69 13.40 -0.92
CA ASP A 243 20.38 12.57 0.10
C ASP A 243 19.81 12.73 1.52
N VAL A 244 18.49 12.82 1.64
CA VAL A 244 17.81 12.96 2.94
C VAL A 244 17.92 11.66 3.74
N ALA A 245 18.42 11.75 4.96
CA ALA A 245 18.54 10.63 5.90
C ALA A 245 18.25 11.09 7.33
N PHE A 246 17.91 10.15 8.21
CA PHE A 246 17.63 10.45 9.61
C PHE A 246 18.07 9.33 10.55
N ALA A 247 18.36 9.67 11.81
CA ALA A 247 18.69 8.72 12.86
C ALA A 247 18.14 9.19 14.22
N PRO A 248 17.63 8.27 15.07
CA PRO A 248 17.45 6.84 14.81
C PRO A 248 16.34 6.58 13.78
N LEU A 249 16.31 5.38 13.18
CA LEU A 249 15.30 5.03 12.17
C LEU A 249 13.88 4.90 12.74
N THR A 250 13.78 4.61 14.05
CA THR A 250 12.54 4.44 14.80
C THR A 250 12.64 5.25 16.10
N PRO A 251 12.61 6.59 16.02
CA PRO A 251 12.71 7.42 17.21
C PRO A 251 11.49 7.27 18.08
N LYS A 252 11.70 7.21 19.39
CA LYS A 252 10.63 7.28 20.39
C LYS A 252 10.33 8.73 20.71
N ALA A 253 9.13 9.01 21.18
CA ALA A 253 8.85 10.33 21.70
C ALA A 253 9.81 10.71 22.84
N GLY A 254 10.41 11.89 22.72
CA GLY A 254 11.50 12.38 23.57
C GLY A 254 12.90 12.10 23.03
N ASP A 255 13.07 11.23 22.03
CA ASP A 255 14.37 11.00 21.40
C ASP A 255 14.78 12.22 20.57
N SER A 256 16.09 12.49 20.57
CA SER A 256 16.68 13.41 19.60
C SER A 256 16.84 12.70 18.24
N VAL A 257 16.20 13.27 17.22
CA VAL A 257 16.26 12.82 15.84
C VAL A 257 17.16 13.77 15.08
N ASN A 258 18.20 13.21 14.48
CA ASN A 258 19.14 13.92 13.66
C ASN A 258 18.79 13.69 12.18
N ILE A 259 18.44 14.77 11.47
CA ILE A 259 18.01 14.73 10.07
C ILE A 259 19.06 15.44 9.22
N SER A 260 19.68 14.69 8.32
CA SER A 260 20.67 15.20 7.37
C SER A 260 20.13 15.25 5.96
N ALA A 261 20.55 16.24 5.19
CA ALA A 261 20.26 16.34 3.77
C ALA A 261 21.42 17.05 3.05
N ARG A 262 21.46 16.93 1.73
CA ARG A 262 22.39 17.66 0.87
C ARG A 262 21.64 18.73 0.09
N LEU A 263 22.15 19.96 0.14
CA LEU A 263 21.67 21.08 -0.65
C LEU A 263 22.63 21.36 -1.79
N THR A 264 22.14 21.44 -3.02
CA THR A 264 22.94 21.76 -4.21
C THR A 264 22.49 23.09 -4.80
N ASN A 265 23.42 24.03 -4.97
CA ASN A 265 23.16 25.30 -5.64
C ASN A 265 23.38 25.15 -7.14
N GLN A 266 22.31 25.20 -7.92
CA GLN A 266 22.35 25.09 -9.38
C GLN A 266 22.57 26.44 -10.08
N SER A 267 22.56 27.54 -9.33
CA SER A 267 22.76 28.88 -9.90
C SER A 267 24.24 29.18 -10.18
N ALA A 268 24.46 30.13 -11.10
CA ALA A 268 25.79 30.64 -11.43
C ALA A 268 26.38 31.57 -10.35
N SER A 269 25.62 31.92 -9.32
CA SER A 269 26.03 32.83 -8.25
C SER A 269 26.09 32.11 -6.91
N LYS A 270 26.93 32.62 -6.00
CA LYS A 270 26.93 32.14 -4.61
C LYS A 270 25.59 32.50 -3.96
N ILE A 271 24.98 31.53 -3.29
CA ILE A 271 23.84 31.77 -2.42
C ILE A 271 24.36 31.97 -1.00
N SER A 272 24.03 33.11 -0.40
CA SER A 272 24.39 33.44 0.97
C SER A 272 23.14 33.67 1.79
N GLY A 273 23.02 32.96 2.91
CA GLY A 273 21.87 33.10 3.83
C GLY A 273 20.63 32.33 3.39
N ALA A 274 20.78 31.20 2.69
CA ALA A 274 19.64 30.30 2.49
C ALA A 274 19.16 29.78 3.86
N ILE A 275 17.87 29.90 4.12
CA ILE A 275 17.26 29.49 5.37
C ILE A 275 16.63 28.12 5.15
N VAL A 276 17.13 27.15 5.91
CA VAL A 276 16.61 25.79 5.90
C VAL A 276 15.83 25.56 7.18
N LYS A 277 14.56 25.17 7.04
CA LYS A 277 13.69 24.89 8.18
C LYS A 277 13.26 23.43 8.17
N LEU A 278 13.32 22.81 9.34
CA LEU A 278 12.65 21.55 9.58
C LEU A 278 11.22 21.86 10.06
N LEU A 279 10.24 21.30 9.37
CA LEU A 279 8.83 21.44 9.68
C LEU A 279 8.31 20.10 10.21
N ALA A 280 7.69 20.12 11.38
CA ALA A 280 6.91 19.01 11.91
C ALA A 280 5.42 19.39 11.90
N ASN A 281 4.61 18.67 11.12
CA ASN A 281 3.19 19.00 10.91
C ASN A 281 2.98 20.45 10.46
N GLY A 282 3.87 20.95 9.59
CA GLY A 282 3.86 22.33 9.10
C GLY A 282 4.38 23.38 10.10
N LYS A 283 4.70 22.99 11.34
CA LYS A 283 5.29 23.90 12.33
C LYS A 283 6.81 23.82 12.30
N GLU A 284 7.46 24.98 12.28
CA GLU A 284 8.91 25.09 12.39
C GLU A 284 9.41 24.52 13.74
N VAL A 285 10.33 23.54 13.66
CA VAL A 285 10.95 22.90 14.84
C VAL A 285 12.47 23.06 14.88
N ALA A 286 13.12 23.35 13.75
CA ALA A 286 14.52 23.70 13.67
C ALA A 286 14.78 24.61 12.47
N VAL A 287 15.79 25.48 12.57
CA VAL A 287 16.22 26.39 11.50
C VAL A 287 17.74 26.40 11.40
N LYS A 288 18.26 26.52 10.18
CA LYS A 288 19.69 26.63 9.89
C LYS A 288 19.96 27.51 8.68
N ASP A 289 20.88 28.45 8.85
CA ASP A 289 21.38 29.27 7.75
C ASP A 289 22.54 28.59 7.03
N VAL A 290 22.51 28.61 5.70
CA VAL A 290 23.49 27.94 4.85
C VAL A 290 23.95 28.88 3.75
N SER A 291 25.26 28.84 3.47
CA SER A 291 25.84 29.48 2.28
C SER A 291 26.40 28.41 1.36
N ILE A 292 26.06 28.47 0.09
CA ILE A 292 26.46 27.48 -0.92
C ILE A 292 27.13 28.23 -2.08
N THR A 293 28.34 27.84 -2.43
CA THR A 293 29.04 28.40 -3.59
C THR A 293 28.28 28.12 -4.89
N ALA A 294 28.50 28.92 -5.94
CA ALA A 294 27.93 28.66 -7.26
C ALA A 294 28.27 27.24 -7.73
N GLY A 295 27.28 26.47 -8.18
CA GLY A 295 27.46 25.07 -8.58
C GLY A 295 27.90 24.11 -7.46
N GLY A 296 27.96 24.57 -6.21
CA GLY A 296 28.44 23.79 -5.06
C GLY A 296 27.33 23.05 -4.33
N PHE A 297 27.72 22.33 -3.28
CA PHE A 297 26.78 21.69 -2.36
C PHE A 297 27.15 21.98 -0.90
N ALA A 298 26.18 21.82 -0.01
CA ALA A 298 26.35 21.88 1.43
C ALA A 298 25.56 20.75 2.09
N ASP A 299 26.20 20.00 2.97
CA ASP A 299 25.53 19.00 3.81
C ASP A 299 24.98 19.70 5.06
N ILE A 300 23.70 19.52 5.32
CA ILE A 300 23.00 20.09 6.46
C ILE A 300 22.66 19.01 7.47
N ASN A 301 22.49 19.46 8.70
CA ASN A 301 22.08 18.61 9.78
C ASN A 301 21.17 19.43 10.70
N LEU A 302 19.97 18.92 10.94
CA LEU A 302 18.88 19.52 11.71
C LEU A 302 18.51 18.56 12.83
N GLU A 303 18.39 19.07 14.05
CA GLU A 303 18.02 18.28 15.21
C GLU A 303 16.57 18.57 15.61
N TRP A 304 15.82 17.52 15.89
CA TRP A 304 14.43 17.61 16.35
C TRP A 304 14.18 16.63 17.48
N ILE A 305 13.51 17.08 18.54
CA ILE A 305 13.04 16.19 19.60
C ILE A 305 11.69 15.61 19.18
N ALA A 306 11.65 14.31 18.96
CA ALA A 306 10.45 13.60 18.54
C ALA A 306 9.29 13.86 19.53
N SER A 307 8.18 14.42 19.05
CA SER A 307 7.00 14.67 19.89
C SER A 307 6.05 13.47 19.84
N ASN A 308 5.20 13.34 20.88
CA ASN A 308 4.15 12.33 20.95
C ASN A 308 2.97 12.60 19.98
N ASP A 309 3.08 13.59 19.10
CA ASP A 309 1.97 13.97 18.22
C ASP A 309 1.75 12.87 17.18
N PHE A 310 0.51 12.39 17.07
CA PHE A 310 0.17 11.35 16.13
C PHE A 310 0.35 11.83 14.69
N GLY A 311 0.98 10.99 13.85
CA GLY A 311 1.08 11.25 12.41
C GLY A 311 2.01 12.41 12.05
N VAL A 312 3.17 12.52 12.72
CA VAL A 312 4.14 13.56 12.38
C VAL A 312 4.57 13.47 10.91
N ASN A 313 4.20 14.48 10.13
CA ASN A 313 4.74 14.73 8.81
C ASN A 313 5.96 15.63 8.97
N ILE A 314 7.14 15.09 8.69
CA ILE A 314 8.38 15.85 8.70
C ILE A 314 8.71 16.31 7.28
N ALA A 315 9.03 17.59 7.13
CA ALA A 315 9.46 18.17 5.88
C ALA A 315 10.68 19.08 6.09
N ILE A 316 11.52 19.19 5.07
CA ILE A 316 12.59 20.19 4.98
C ILE A 316 12.11 21.25 4.01
N SER A 317 12.09 22.50 4.45
CA SER A 317 11.83 23.66 3.59
C SER A 317 13.09 24.49 3.41
N VAL A 318 13.33 25.00 2.21
CA VAL A 318 14.49 25.84 1.89
C VAL A 318 14.01 27.08 1.16
N GLY A 319 14.31 28.25 1.73
CA GLY A 319 14.01 29.56 1.14
C GLY A 319 15.23 30.47 1.12
N LEU A 320 15.21 31.50 0.28
CA LEU A 320 16.25 32.54 0.27
C LEU A 320 15.97 33.62 1.33
N ASN A 321 14.74 33.68 1.85
CA ASN A 321 14.29 34.59 2.89
C ASN A 321 13.49 33.85 3.97
N SER A 322 13.32 34.48 5.14
CA SER A 322 12.64 33.86 6.30
C SER A 322 11.14 33.63 6.10
N ASP A 323 10.53 34.43 5.23
CA ASP A 323 9.09 34.52 5.00
C ASP A 323 8.74 34.14 3.55
N ASP A 324 9.61 33.40 2.88
CA ASP A 324 9.43 33.07 1.47
C ASP A 324 8.33 32.02 1.30
N GLU A 325 7.15 32.45 0.86
CA GLU A 325 6.05 31.55 0.49
C GLU A 325 6.42 30.64 -0.71
N SER A 326 7.49 30.97 -1.44
CA SER A 326 8.03 30.15 -2.53
C SER A 326 9.11 29.16 -2.10
N ALA A 327 9.27 28.91 -0.79
CA ALA A 327 10.23 27.93 -0.30
C ALA A 327 9.98 26.53 -0.87
N GLN A 328 11.04 25.89 -1.35
CA GLN A 328 11.00 24.49 -1.78
C GLN A 328 10.76 23.62 -0.55
N VAL A 329 9.75 22.75 -0.59
CA VAL A 329 9.43 21.83 0.51
C VAL A 329 9.57 20.39 0.03
N ILE A 330 10.40 19.60 0.71
CA ILE A 330 10.53 18.16 0.50
C ILE A 330 10.12 17.39 1.77
N LEU A 331 9.28 16.37 1.62
CA LEU A 331 8.98 15.47 2.73
C LEU A 331 10.18 14.59 3.08
N VAL A 332 10.31 14.25 4.36
CA VAL A 332 11.23 13.21 4.85
C VAL A 332 10.47 11.88 4.93
N PRO A 333 10.54 11.03 3.90
CA PRO A 333 9.74 9.80 3.86
C PRO A 333 10.22 8.78 4.91
N GLY A 334 9.29 8.02 5.46
CA GLY A 334 9.59 6.85 6.29
C GLY A 334 9.98 7.16 7.75
N LEU A 335 10.08 8.43 8.15
CA LEU A 335 10.29 8.80 9.54
C LEU A 335 8.99 8.60 10.33
N ILE A 336 9.00 7.62 11.25
CA ILE A 336 7.87 7.29 12.11
C ILE A 336 8.32 7.42 13.56
N VAL A 337 7.69 8.30 14.32
CA VAL A 337 7.89 8.37 15.77
C VAL A 337 7.07 7.29 16.45
N GLU A 338 7.70 6.46 17.27
CA GLU A 338 7.00 5.62 18.23
C GLU A 338 6.37 6.53 19.29
N GLY A 339 5.07 6.82 19.14
CA GLY A 339 4.30 7.47 20.18
C GLY A 339 4.29 6.59 21.42
N GLY A 340 4.38 7.19 22.61
CA GLY A 340 4.64 6.51 23.89
C GLY A 340 3.67 5.41 24.35
N ASN A 341 2.72 4.97 23.51
CA ASN A 341 1.83 3.83 23.76
C ASN A 341 1.69 2.86 22.56
N PHE A 342 2.34 3.16 21.42
CA PHE A 342 2.29 2.33 20.19
C PHE A 342 3.69 1.77 19.95
N SER A 343 3.87 0.47 20.17
CA SER A 343 5.08 -0.20 19.68
C SER A 343 4.98 -0.38 18.17
N VAL A 344 6.02 -0.05 17.41
CA VAL A 344 6.06 -0.46 16.00
C VAL A 344 6.18 -1.98 15.98
N GLY A 345 5.12 -2.65 15.52
CA GLY A 345 5.20 -4.10 15.40
C GLY A 345 6.17 -4.49 14.30
N ILE A 346 6.72 -5.70 14.38
CA ILE A 346 7.54 -6.30 13.34
C ILE A 346 6.59 -6.75 12.22
N PRO A 347 6.63 -6.11 11.03
CA PRO A 347 5.80 -6.56 9.93
C PRO A 347 6.40 -7.82 9.31
N GLY A 348 5.56 -8.74 8.84
CA GLY A 348 6.01 -9.94 8.14
C GLY A 348 4.98 -10.46 7.15
N ARG A 349 5.41 -11.40 6.30
CA ARG A 349 4.55 -12.08 5.32
C ARG A 349 4.93 -13.54 5.16
N ALA A 350 3.93 -14.38 4.96
CA ALA A 350 4.14 -15.80 4.74
C ALA A 350 3.12 -16.34 3.73
N ARG A 351 3.57 -17.34 2.99
CA ARG A 351 2.72 -18.20 2.17
C ARG A 351 2.76 -19.58 2.79
N ILE A 352 1.64 -20.00 3.36
CA ILE A 352 1.49 -21.28 4.04
C ILE A 352 0.77 -22.22 3.10
N GLU A 353 1.32 -23.41 2.93
CA GLU A 353 0.72 -24.46 2.11
C GLU A 353 0.34 -25.63 3.01
N VAL A 354 -0.94 -26.02 3.00
CA VAL A 354 -1.51 -27.07 3.86
C VAL A 354 -2.36 -27.99 3.00
N ILE A 355 -2.32 -29.29 3.29
CA ILE A 355 -3.21 -30.26 2.65
C ILE A 355 -4.61 -30.12 3.30
N ASN A 356 -5.67 -30.29 2.52
CA ASN A 356 -7.05 -30.31 3.00
C ASN A 356 -7.21 -31.27 4.20
N ASN A 357 -7.94 -30.83 5.23
CA ASN A 357 -8.12 -31.53 6.51
C ASN A 357 -6.84 -31.80 7.31
N ASN A 358 -5.68 -31.31 6.85
CA ASN A 358 -4.42 -31.36 7.59
C ASN A 358 -4.18 -30.02 8.31
N CYS A 359 -3.17 -30.00 9.17
CA CYS A 359 -2.91 -28.85 10.04
C CYS A 359 -1.48 -28.32 9.85
N ALA A 360 -1.32 -27.00 9.84
CA ALA A 360 -0.02 -26.32 9.85
C ALA A 360 0.09 -25.32 11.01
N GLY A 361 1.18 -25.42 11.77
CA GLY A 361 1.57 -24.42 12.77
C GLY A 361 2.37 -23.28 12.13
N PHE A 362 2.25 -22.08 12.67
CA PHE A 362 3.01 -20.91 12.21
C PHE A 362 3.53 -20.09 13.38
N ARG A 363 4.76 -19.57 13.26
CA ARG A 363 5.37 -18.63 14.21
C ARG A 363 5.62 -17.28 13.56
N PHE A 364 5.09 -16.21 14.13
CA PHE A 364 5.23 -14.86 13.61
C PHE A 364 6.67 -14.34 13.72
N PHE A 365 7.35 -14.61 14.83
CA PHE A 365 8.68 -14.05 15.08
C PHE A 365 9.78 -14.71 14.23
N THR A 366 9.68 -16.01 13.96
CA THR A 366 10.66 -16.76 13.16
C THR A 366 10.23 -16.95 11.71
N GLU A 367 9.04 -16.46 11.34
CA GLU A 367 8.42 -16.59 10.01
C GLU A 367 8.38 -18.04 9.49
N SER A 368 8.24 -19.00 10.39
CA SER A 368 8.45 -20.42 10.09
C SER A 368 7.15 -21.21 10.21
N GLN A 369 6.87 -22.03 9.19
CA GLN A 369 5.83 -23.07 9.24
C GLN A 369 6.34 -24.33 9.96
N THR A 370 5.50 -24.92 10.81
CA THR A 370 5.76 -26.17 11.53
C THR A 370 4.58 -27.12 11.38
N SER A 371 4.72 -28.37 11.81
CA SER A 371 3.56 -29.23 12.08
C SER A 371 2.77 -28.70 13.29
N CYS A 372 1.49 -29.07 13.36
CA CYS A 372 0.67 -28.78 14.54
C CYS A 372 1.07 -29.62 15.77
N GLY A 373 0.66 -29.16 16.95
CA GLY A 373 1.06 -29.68 18.25
C GLY A 373 2.48 -29.29 18.67
N GLY A 374 3.20 -28.53 17.83
CA GLY A 374 4.51 -27.95 18.17
C GLY A 374 4.37 -26.65 18.97
N SER A 375 5.48 -25.99 19.28
CA SER A 375 5.41 -24.59 19.71
C SER A 375 5.10 -23.76 18.46
N SER A 376 3.85 -23.42 18.23
CA SER A 376 3.38 -22.51 17.18
C SER A 376 2.65 -21.35 17.84
N ASP A 377 2.60 -20.20 17.18
CA ASP A 377 1.82 -19.05 17.67
C ASP A 377 0.35 -19.22 17.26
N ILE A 378 0.12 -19.70 16.03
CA ILE A 378 -1.18 -20.11 15.53
C ILE A 378 -1.08 -21.46 14.83
N GLU A 379 -2.21 -22.16 14.74
CA GLU A 379 -2.40 -23.35 13.91
C GLU A 379 -3.55 -23.12 12.92
N LEU A 380 -3.38 -23.61 11.70
CA LEU A 380 -4.31 -23.45 10.60
C LEU A 380 -4.74 -24.82 10.11
N THR A 381 -6.04 -25.05 10.04
CA THR A 381 -6.64 -26.29 9.54
C THR A 381 -7.66 -25.94 8.46
N PRO A 382 -7.27 -25.93 7.17
CA PRO A 382 -8.22 -25.72 6.11
C PRO A 382 -9.02 -26.99 5.83
N SER A 383 -10.30 -26.82 5.49
CA SER A 383 -11.21 -27.90 5.12
C SER A 383 -12.10 -27.47 3.96
N ILE A 384 -12.30 -28.38 3.00
CA ILE A 384 -13.33 -28.28 1.98
C ILE A 384 -14.55 -29.04 2.48
N THR A 385 -15.64 -28.32 2.74
CA THR A 385 -16.87 -28.90 3.27
C THR A 385 -17.59 -29.76 2.24
N ALA A 386 -18.51 -30.59 2.73
CA ALA A 386 -19.44 -31.37 1.92
C ALA A 386 -20.25 -30.53 0.91
N ASP A 387 -20.52 -29.26 1.25
CA ASP A 387 -21.25 -28.31 0.41
C ASP A 387 -20.35 -27.56 -0.60
N GLY A 388 -19.06 -27.91 -0.63
CA GLY A 388 -18.07 -27.29 -1.50
C GLY A 388 -17.67 -25.89 -1.09
N GLN A 389 -17.64 -25.62 0.22
CA GLN A 389 -17.09 -24.38 0.77
C GLN A 389 -15.66 -24.63 1.28
N LEU A 390 -14.77 -23.68 1.04
CA LEU A 390 -13.43 -23.68 1.63
C LEU A 390 -13.47 -22.88 2.94
N LEU A 391 -13.19 -23.56 4.05
CA LEU A 391 -13.10 -22.97 5.39
C LEU A 391 -11.69 -23.10 5.92
N VAL A 392 -11.22 -22.12 6.68
CA VAL A 392 -9.93 -22.19 7.38
C VAL A 392 -10.17 -21.98 8.86
N ASP A 393 -10.02 -23.02 9.66
CA ASP A 393 -10.04 -22.87 11.12
C ASP A 393 -8.66 -22.42 11.60
N VAL A 394 -8.65 -21.43 12.49
CA VAL A 394 -7.44 -20.89 13.11
C VAL A 394 -7.51 -21.06 14.60
N PHE A 395 -6.43 -21.58 15.18
CA PHE A 395 -6.32 -21.86 16.61
C PHE A 395 -5.13 -21.10 17.20
N SER A 396 -5.34 -20.41 18.33
CA SER A 396 -4.26 -19.80 19.11
C SER A 396 -4.10 -20.53 20.43
N MET A 397 -2.93 -21.15 20.65
CA MET A 397 -2.76 -22.09 21.77
C MET A 397 -2.62 -21.41 23.14
N ASN A 398 -2.09 -20.19 23.20
CA ASN A 398 -1.72 -19.54 24.46
C ASN A 398 -2.33 -18.13 24.61
N GLY A 399 -3.60 -17.98 24.26
CA GLY A 399 -4.33 -16.73 24.39
C GLY A 399 -5.64 -16.84 23.67
N GLY A 400 -5.73 -16.21 22.50
CA GLY A 400 -6.85 -16.40 21.61
C GLY A 400 -6.72 -15.60 20.33
N ILE A 401 -7.77 -15.64 19.54
CA ILE A 401 -7.94 -14.94 18.28
C ILE A 401 -9.29 -14.22 18.30
N LEU A 402 -9.31 -13.03 17.73
CA LEU A 402 -10.51 -12.20 17.57
C LEU A 402 -10.58 -11.75 16.11
N ASP A 403 -11.67 -12.08 15.43
CA ASP A 403 -11.94 -11.55 14.09
C ASP A 403 -12.41 -10.08 14.21
N LEU A 404 -11.66 -9.17 13.61
CA LEU A 404 -11.98 -7.74 13.54
C LEU A 404 -12.75 -7.37 12.27
N GLY A 405 -13.00 -8.37 11.41
CA GLY A 405 -13.73 -8.24 10.17
C GLY A 405 -12.90 -7.68 9.02
N PRO A 406 -13.57 -7.26 7.93
CA PRO A 406 -12.91 -6.62 6.80
C PRO A 406 -12.50 -5.20 7.19
N LEU A 407 -11.20 -4.96 7.31
CA LEU A 407 -10.63 -3.65 7.59
C LEU A 407 -9.87 -3.12 6.36
N PRO A 408 -9.71 -1.78 6.22
CA PRO A 408 -8.87 -1.21 5.17
C PRO A 408 -7.45 -1.78 5.27
N SER A 409 -6.71 -1.82 4.16
CA SER A 409 -5.37 -2.41 4.16
C SER A 409 -4.36 -1.60 5.00
N SER A 410 -4.66 -0.35 5.35
CA SER A 410 -3.86 0.46 6.26
C SER A 410 -4.74 1.26 7.21
N GLY A 411 -4.22 1.55 8.41
CA GLY A 411 -4.93 2.33 9.40
C GLY A 411 -4.29 2.32 10.79
N LEU A 412 -5.00 2.94 11.73
CA LEU A 412 -4.76 2.85 13.16
C LEU A 412 -5.87 2.01 13.78
N LEU A 413 -5.51 1.05 14.62
CA LEU A 413 -6.46 0.13 15.24
C LEU A 413 -6.08 -0.11 16.70
N SER A 414 -7.03 0.07 17.60
CA SER A 414 -6.90 -0.36 19.00
C SER A 414 -7.72 -1.62 19.16
N VAL A 415 -7.06 -2.73 19.47
CA VAL A 415 -7.71 -4.03 19.62
C VAL A 415 -8.39 -4.12 20.98
N PRO A 416 -9.64 -4.65 21.06
CA PRO A 416 -10.34 -4.84 22.33
C PRO A 416 -9.60 -5.76 23.30
N GLU A 417 -9.83 -5.57 24.60
CA GLU A 417 -9.21 -6.39 25.65
C GLU A 417 -9.88 -7.74 25.87
N SER A 418 -11.09 -7.92 25.33
CA SER A 418 -11.98 -9.05 25.61
C SER A 418 -12.45 -9.66 24.29
N SER A 419 -13.10 -10.83 24.39
CA SER A 419 -13.70 -11.56 23.25
C SER A 419 -12.71 -12.36 22.41
N TYR A 420 -11.49 -12.59 22.88
CA TYR A 420 -10.60 -13.56 22.27
C TYR A 420 -11.13 -14.97 22.47
N THR A 421 -11.27 -15.72 21.39
CA THR A 421 -11.64 -17.13 21.40
C THR A 421 -10.43 -17.97 21.06
N VAL A 422 -10.34 -19.18 21.58
CA VAL A 422 -9.21 -20.07 21.25
C VAL A 422 -9.21 -20.46 19.77
N ARG A 423 -10.40 -20.45 19.12
CA ARG A 423 -10.59 -20.78 17.71
C ARG A 423 -11.43 -19.70 17.02
N ALA A 424 -11.10 -19.39 15.77
CA ALA A 424 -11.90 -18.58 14.86
C ALA A 424 -11.89 -19.17 13.44
N SER A 425 -12.90 -18.83 12.64
CA SER A 425 -12.88 -19.09 11.20
C SER A 425 -12.18 -17.93 10.50
N MET A 426 -11.24 -18.24 9.61
CA MET A 426 -10.48 -17.27 8.84
C MET A 426 -11.05 -17.12 7.43
N GLU A 427 -11.35 -15.87 7.09
CA GLU A 427 -11.85 -15.44 5.81
C GLU A 427 -10.81 -14.56 5.11
N ALA A 428 -10.73 -14.66 3.79
CA ALA A 428 -9.83 -13.81 3.02
C ALA A 428 -10.25 -12.34 3.14
N SER A 429 -9.26 -11.44 3.17
CA SER A 429 -9.39 -10.00 3.36
C SER A 429 -9.89 -9.56 4.75
N HIS A 430 -9.93 -10.45 5.73
CA HIS A 430 -10.19 -10.10 7.13
C HIS A 430 -8.91 -9.84 7.91
N VAL A 431 -9.05 -9.06 8.98
CA VAL A 431 -8.00 -8.79 9.96
C VAL A 431 -8.37 -9.45 11.28
N TYR A 432 -7.41 -10.14 11.87
CA TYR A 432 -7.52 -10.86 13.13
C TYR A 432 -6.55 -10.24 14.13
N ALA A 433 -6.98 -10.12 15.37
CA ALA A 433 -6.06 -9.93 16.47
C ALA A 433 -5.75 -11.29 17.10
N VAL A 434 -4.48 -11.59 17.26
CA VAL A 434 -3.99 -12.81 17.91
C VAL A 434 -3.27 -12.41 19.18
N GLU A 435 -3.73 -12.92 20.32
CA GLU A 435 -3.00 -12.89 21.58
C GLU A 435 -2.25 -14.20 21.76
N ASN A 436 -0.97 -14.11 22.12
CA ASN A 436 -0.14 -15.25 22.49
C ASN A 436 0.80 -14.87 23.65
N ASN A 437 0.52 -15.39 24.84
CA ASN A 437 1.29 -15.15 26.07
C ASN A 437 1.46 -13.65 26.39
N GLY A 438 0.39 -12.87 26.28
CA GLY A 438 0.40 -11.41 26.52
C GLY A 438 1.07 -10.58 25.42
N LYS A 439 1.49 -11.22 24.31
CA LYS A 439 1.96 -10.54 23.10
C LYS A 439 0.84 -10.49 22.07
N TYR A 440 0.82 -9.43 21.28
CA TYR A 440 -0.28 -9.19 20.33
C TYR A 440 0.24 -9.14 18.90
N THR A 441 -0.51 -9.77 18.01
CA THR A 441 -0.24 -9.75 16.56
C THR A 441 -1.50 -9.33 15.84
N LEU A 442 -1.38 -8.34 14.96
CA LEU A 442 -2.41 -8.07 13.98
C LEU A 442 -2.12 -8.91 12.74
N LEU A 443 -3.05 -9.78 12.35
CA LEU A 443 -2.91 -10.76 11.28
C LEU A 443 -3.92 -10.48 10.17
N TYR A 444 -3.46 -10.28 8.95
CA TYR A 444 -4.28 -10.12 7.77
C TYR A 444 -4.22 -11.36 6.87
N ALA A 445 -5.38 -11.96 6.61
CA ALA A 445 -5.52 -13.08 5.71
C ALA A 445 -5.64 -12.56 4.27
N ALA A 446 -4.52 -12.40 3.58
CA ALA A 446 -4.49 -11.74 2.28
C ALA A 446 -5.17 -12.56 1.17
N MET A 447 -5.05 -13.89 1.24
CA MET A 447 -5.64 -14.82 0.28
C MET A 447 -5.79 -16.20 0.90
N VAL A 448 -6.87 -16.89 0.56
CA VAL A 448 -7.06 -18.33 0.79
C VAL A 448 -7.45 -18.94 -0.55
N ASP A 449 -6.64 -19.84 -1.07
CA ASP A 449 -6.82 -20.45 -2.39
C ASP A 449 -6.65 -21.95 -2.34
N SER A 450 -7.33 -22.66 -3.24
CA SER A 450 -7.26 -24.11 -3.37
C SER A 450 -6.85 -24.48 -4.78
N ASP A 451 -5.95 -25.47 -4.91
CA ASP A 451 -5.51 -25.96 -6.23
C ASP A 451 -6.66 -26.61 -7.03
N ILE A 452 -7.79 -26.90 -6.38
CA ILE A 452 -8.99 -27.50 -6.97
C ILE A 452 -10.22 -26.68 -6.57
N ASP A 453 -11.21 -26.56 -7.46
CA ASP A 453 -12.47 -25.86 -7.14
C ASP A 453 -13.19 -26.58 -5.99
N PRO A 454 -13.38 -25.94 -4.81
CA PRO A 454 -14.05 -26.54 -3.66
C PRO A 454 -15.45 -27.08 -4.00
N ARG A 455 -16.13 -26.50 -5.00
CA ARG A 455 -17.47 -26.92 -5.44
C ARG A 455 -17.51 -28.34 -5.99
N LEU A 456 -16.37 -28.92 -6.37
CA LEU A 456 -16.31 -30.33 -6.76
C LEU A 456 -16.69 -31.27 -5.60
N ALA A 457 -16.50 -30.86 -4.34
CA ALA A 457 -16.94 -31.65 -3.19
C ALA A 457 -18.47 -31.80 -3.10
N ALA A 458 -19.22 -30.78 -3.54
CA ALA A 458 -20.68 -30.84 -3.58
C ALA A 458 -21.20 -31.89 -4.58
N LEU A 459 -20.45 -32.15 -5.66
CA LEU A 459 -20.81 -33.18 -6.66
C LEU A 459 -20.69 -34.60 -6.09
N VAL A 460 -19.75 -34.84 -5.17
CA VAL A 460 -19.58 -36.14 -4.49
C VAL A 460 -20.83 -36.47 -3.70
N ASN A 461 -21.33 -35.51 -2.92
CA ASN A 461 -22.49 -35.71 -2.04
C ASN A 461 -23.83 -35.66 -2.78
N GLY A 462 -23.92 -34.89 -3.88
CA GLY A 462 -25.10 -34.81 -4.73
C GLY A 462 -25.37 -36.05 -5.59
N SER A 463 -24.44 -37.00 -5.66
CA SER A 463 -24.51 -38.23 -6.46
C SER A 463 -25.68 -39.16 -6.10
N ASN A 464 -26.35 -38.94 -4.96
CA ASN A 464 -27.59 -39.65 -4.62
C ASN A 464 -28.86 -39.04 -5.26
N SER A 465 -28.80 -37.88 -5.92
CA SER A 465 -29.98 -37.21 -6.50
C SER A 465 -30.01 -37.16 -8.03
N LEU A 466 -28.92 -37.54 -8.72
CA LEU A 466 -28.82 -37.59 -10.18
C LEU A 466 -28.89 -39.03 -10.71
N ALA A 467 -29.71 -39.88 -10.09
CA ALA A 467 -30.11 -41.15 -10.67
C ALA A 467 -31.09 -40.94 -11.85
N ASP A 468 -30.67 -40.17 -12.85
CA ASP A 468 -31.20 -40.32 -14.21
C ASP A 468 -30.26 -41.29 -14.94
N PRO A 469 -30.65 -42.57 -15.11
CA PRO A 469 -29.82 -43.60 -15.73
C PRO A 469 -29.53 -43.35 -17.22
N SER A 470 -30.00 -42.25 -17.81
CA SER A 470 -29.86 -41.96 -19.24
C SER A 470 -28.59 -41.21 -19.63
N VAL A 471 -27.81 -40.66 -18.69
CA VAL A 471 -26.55 -39.96 -19.00
C VAL A 471 -25.36 -40.87 -18.71
N GLY A 472 -25.17 -41.87 -19.56
CA GLY A 472 -23.99 -42.75 -19.54
C GLY A 472 -22.73 -41.96 -19.89
N GLY A 473 -21.82 -41.77 -18.93
CA GLY A 473 -20.50 -41.23 -19.23
C GLY A 473 -19.63 -40.76 -18.07
N LEU A 474 -20.15 -40.64 -16.83
CA LEU A 474 -19.36 -40.14 -15.70
C LEU A 474 -19.30 -41.10 -14.49
N SER A 475 -20.01 -42.22 -14.52
CA SER A 475 -20.02 -43.23 -13.46
C SER A 475 -18.67 -43.93 -13.23
N ASP A 476 -17.72 -43.79 -14.17
CA ASP A 476 -16.35 -44.32 -14.05
C ASP A 476 -15.35 -43.35 -13.40
N LEU A 477 -15.75 -42.12 -13.07
CA LEU A 477 -15.02 -41.29 -12.11
C LEU A 477 -15.54 -41.64 -10.71
N PHE A 478 -15.09 -42.79 -10.22
CA PHE A 478 -15.49 -43.37 -8.94
C PHE A 478 -15.41 -42.35 -7.80
N ALA A 479 -16.43 -42.32 -6.94
CA ALA A 479 -16.49 -41.48 -5.75
C ALA A 479 -15.22 -41.60 -4.87
N ASP A 480 -14.63 -42.81 -4.81
CA ASP A 480 -13.38 -43.08 -4.09
C ASP A 480 -12.20 -42.26 -4.65
N SER A 481 -12.12 -42.10 -5.97
CA SER A 481 -11.05 -41.30 -6.61
C SER A 481 -11.18 -39.81 -6.35
N LEU A 482 -12.42 -39.32 -6.17
CA LEU A 482 -12.68 -37.91 -5.89
C LEU A 482 -12.47 -37.59 -4.41
N GLY A 483 -12.79 -38.51 -3.50
CA GLY A 483 -12.42 -38.42 -2.09
C GLY A 483 -10.90 -38.37 -1.90
N ASP A 484 -10.17 -39.32 -2.50
CA ASP A 484 -8.70 -39.34 -2.48
C ASP A 484 -8.07 -38.07 -3.07
N LEU A 485 -8.71 -37.50 -4.09
CA LEU A 485 -8.28 -36.24 -4.70
C LEU A 485 -8.50 -35.08 -3.74
N LEU A 486 -9.66 -34.96 -3.11
CA LEU A 486 -9.97 -33.93 -2.11
C LEU A 486 -9.05 -34.00 -0.89
N ASP A 487 -8.67 -35.19 -0.45
CA ASP A 487 -7.74 -35.38 0.68
C ASP A 487 -6.29 -35.01 0.34
N ARG A 488 -5.94 -34.87 -0.94
CA ARG A 488 -4.62 -34.42 -1.41
C ARG A 488 -4.62 -32.98 -1.91
N VAL A 489 -5.76 -32.31 -1.86
CA VAL A 489 -5.87 -30.91 -2.28
C VAL A 489 -4.94 -30.06 -1.43
N LYS A 490 -4.11 -29.29 -2.11
CA LYS A 490 -3.26 -28.29 -1.49
C LYS A 490 -4.02 -26.96 -1.42
N ILE A 491 -3.95 -26.34 -0.25
CA ILE A 491 -4.60 -25.08 0.07
C ILE A 491 -3.49 -24.10 0.44
N THR A 492 -3.46 -22.98 -0.28
CA THR A 492 -2.49 -21.90 -0.10
C THR A 492 -3.14 -20.78 0.69
N ILE A 493 -2.51 -20.37 1.79
CA ILE A 493 -2.95 -19.26 2.65
C ILE A 493 -1.83 -18.21 2.64
N GLU A 494 -2.12 -17.00 2.15
CA GLU A 494 -1.20 -15.86 2.23
C GLU A 494 -1.55 -15.01 3.44
N LEU A 495 -0.58 -14.83 4.33
CA LEU A 495 -0.70 -14.05 5.56
C LEU A 495 0.24 -12.85 5.53
N GLN A 496 -0.21 -11.76 6.13
CA GLN A 496 0.63 -10.63 6.52
C GLN A 496 0.36 -10.34 7.97
N TRP A 497 1.37 -9.96 8.74
CA TRP A 497 1.16 -9.65 10.15
C TRP A 497 1.99 -8.47 10.60
N LEU A 498 1.63 -7.97 11.77
CA LEU A 498 2.33 -6.96 12.53
C LEU A 498 2.41 -7.46 13.98
N TYR A 499 3.59 -7.94 14.39
CA TYR A 499 3.81 -8.58 15.69
C TYR A 499 4.36 -7.58 16.72
N GLN A 500 3.75 -7.47 17.90
CA GLN A 500 4.16 -6.59 18.99
C GLN A 500 4.49 -7.41 20.25
N ASP A 501 5.71 -7.24 20.76
CA ASP A 501 6.18 -7.87 22.00
C ASP A 501 5.95 -7.01 23.26
N SER A 502 5.63 -5.73 23.07
CA SER A 502 5.41 -4.73 24.13
C SER A 502 4.17 -4.98 24.98
N GLY A 503 3.27 -5.85 24.54
CA GLY A 503 1.93 -6.01 25.10
C GLY A 503 0.95 -4.89 24.73
N SER A 504 1.36 -3.91 23.91
CA SER A 504 0.43 -2.93 23.35
C SER A 504 -0.61 -3.63 22.46
N ARG A 505 -1.83 -3.10 22.49
CA ARG A 505 -2.95 -3.52 21.63
C ARG A 505 -3.23 -2.50 20.54
N GLN A 506 -2.37 -1.50 20.40
CA GLN A 506 -2.54 -0.41 19.46
C GLN A 506 -1.58 -0.58 18.28
N PHE A 507 -2.17 -0.75 17.10
CA PHE A 507 -1.46 -1.04 15.87
C PHE A 507 -1.59 0.11 14.88
N ARG A 508 -0.47 0.51 14.29
CA ARG A 508 -0.43 1.23 13.02
C ARG A 508 -0.01 0.24 11.96
N TYR A 509 -0.90 -0.07 11.03
CA TYR A 509 -0.67 -1.13 10.06
C TYR A 509 -0.82 -0.65 8.63
N SER A 510 -0.15 -1.34 7.73
CA SER A 510 -0.22 -1.14 6.28
C SER A 510 0.12 -2.46 5.58
N PHE A 511 -0.90 -3.30 5.40
CA PHE A 511 -0.85 -4.48 4.57
C PHE A 511 -0.92 -4.09 3.09
N THR A 512 -0.24 -4.83 2.23
CA THR A 512 -0.43 -4.65 0.78
C THR A 512 -1.53 -5.62 0.34
N PRO A 513 -2.61 -5.16 -0.29
CA PRO A 513 -3.61 -6.09 -0.82
C PRO A 513 -2.93 -7.13 -1.73
N SER A 514 -3.31 -8.39 -1.59
CA SER A 514 -2.80 -9.48 -2.44
C SER A 514 -3.03 -9.09 -3.91
N ARG A 515 -2.01 -9.28 -4.76
CA ARG A 515 -2.20 -9.13 -6.20
C ARG A 515 -3.21 -10.18 -6.60
N ARG A 516 -4.38 -9.73 -7.05
CA ARG A 516 -5.50 -10.52 -7.58
C ARG A 516 -5.07 -11.94 -7.93
N ALA A 517 -5.58 -12.92 -7.18
CA ALA A 517 -5.33 -14.33 -7.42
C ALA A 517 -5.39 -14.62 -8.94
N PRO A 518 -4.40 -15.33 -9.51
CA PRO A 518 -4.46 -15.72 -10.90
C PRO A 518 -5.82 -16.38 -11.15
N LYS A 519 -6.51 -15.96 -12.23
CA LYS A 519 -7.81 -16.55 -12.60
C LYS A 519 -7.66 -18.08 -12.54
N PRO A 520 -8.54 -18.81 -11.82
CA PRO A 520 -8.45 -20.26 -11.75
C PRO A 520 -8.37 -20.78 -13.18
N SER A 521 -7.36 -21.60 -13.45
CA SER A 521 -7.17 -22.15 -14.80
C SER A 521 -8.48 -22.83 -15.18
N THR A 522 -9.16 -22.36 -16.22
CA THR A 522 -10.38 -23.00 -16.69
C THR A 522 -10.02 -24.42 -17.05
N PHE A 523 -10.47 -25.38 -16.25
CA PHE A 523 -10.25 -26.80 -16.46
C PHE A 523 -10.87 -27.16 -17.81
N ARG A 524 -10.05 -27.23 -18.87
CA ARG A 524 -10.50 -27.78 -20.15
C ARG A 524 -10.59 -29.27 -19.95
N GLN A 525 -11.81 -29.81 -19.90
CA GLN A 525 -12.01 -31.25 -19.99
C GLN A 525 -11.17 -31.81 -21.15
N PRO A 526 -10.40 -32.88 -20.94
CA PRO A 526 -9.76 -33.58 -22.03
C PRO A 526 -10.86 -34.05 -22.98
N ARG A 527 -10.86 -33.54 -24.22
CA ARG A 527 -11.79 -34.01 -25.25
C ARG A 527 -11.56 -35.50 -25.44
N GLY A 528 -12.51 -36.31 -24.99
CA GLY A 528 -12.54 -37.74 -25.28
C GLY A 528 -12.42 -37.95 -26.78
N ARG A 529 -11.43 -38.74 -27.19
CA ARG A 529 -11.25 -39.16 -28.58
C ARG A 529 -12.44 -40.07 -28.92
N PRO A 530 -13.26 -39.76 -29.94
CA PRO A 530 -14.35 -40.64 -30.30
C PRO A 530 -13.77 -42.00 -30.69
N VAL A 531 -14.20 -43.06 -29.99
CA VAL A 531 -13.93 -44.44 -30.38
C VAL A 531 -14.83 -44.72 -31.58
N ALA A 532 -14.23 -44.99 -32.73
CA ALA A 532 -14.96 -45.41 -33.91
C ALA A 532 -15.61 -46.77 -33.62
N GLN A 533 -16.94 -46.84 -33.79
CA GLN A 533 -17.69 -48.10 -33.81
C GLN A 533 -17.45 -48.85 -35.11
#